data_AF-A0ABD5S7X0-F1
#
_entry.id   AF-A0ABD5S7X0-F1
#
_cell.length_a   1.000
_cell.length_b   1.000
_cell.length_c   1.000
_cell.angle_alpha   90.00
_cell.angle_beta   90.00
_cell.angle_gamma   90.00
#
_symmetry.space_group_name_H-M   'P 1'
#
loop_
_entity.id
_entity.type
_entity.pdbx_description
1 polymer ?
#
loop_
_entity_poly.entity_id
_entity_poly.type
_entity_poly.pdbx_seq_one_letter_code
_entity_poly.pdbx_strand_id
1 'polypeptide(L)'
;MFRSLIDRDRDEGLDDAIESLRDRVGVLDDAIEPLRRSAYTGENRCIPCTALNSVLVLVAVAAASRRDRRLGVVIGAIGALSIWLRGYVVPGTPRFAPRLAEPLPVEFGHGPAAGDSDSIALTPDRGIDPETVFETLLEAGVVVADGDRLVLADGFYDAWLDRMAELRALSGPELAARTAAASFSDVEGSAHGDRVLLAGDSDAWLDRAVAIAEA
;
A
#
# COMPACT_ATOMS: atom_id res chain seq x y z
N MET A 1 -41.12 15.07 48.13
CA MET A 1 -41.72 14.90 46.78
C MET A 1 -41.07 15.82 45.74
N PHE A 2 -40.82 17.11 46.02
CA PHE A 2 -40.24 18.06 45.04
C PHE A 2 -38.80 17.79 44.56
N ARG A 3 -37.94 17.20 45.40
CA ARG A 3 -36.53 16.92 45.03
C ARG A 3 -36.38 15.85 43.95
N SER A 4 -37.31 14.88 43.91
CA SER A 4 -37.33 13.79 42.94
C SER A 4 -37.75 14.21 41.53
N LEU A 5 -38.48 15.32 41.39
CA LEU A 5 -38.88 15.87 40.08
C LEU A 5 -37.77 16.71 39.45
N ILE A 6 -36.99 17.42 40.28
CA ILE A 6 -35.87 18.27 39.83
C ILE A 6 -34.63 17.45 39.43
N ASP A 7 -34.40 16.29 40.06
CA ASP A 7 -33.34 15.37 39.61
C ASP A 7 -33.76 14.67 38.30
N ARG A 8 -35.05 14.27 38.15
CA ARG A 8 -35.56 13.63 36.92
C ARG A 8 -35.51 14.51 35.68
N ASP A 9 -35.96 15.77 35.77
CA ASP A 9 -35.87 16.74 34.65
C ASP A 9 -34.42 17.02 34.22
N ARG A 10 -33.46 16.91 35.16
CA ARG A 10 -32.05 17.17 34.91
C ARG A 10 -31.33 15.99 34.27
N ASP A 11 -31.73 14.77 34.65
CA ASP A 11 -31.25 13.53 34.03
C ASP A 11 -31.83 13.39 32.62
N GLU A 12 -33.13 13.68 32.41
CA GLU A 12 -33.77 13.71 31.08
C GLU A 12 -33.10 14.75 30.15
N GLY A 13 -32.81 15.96 30.65
CA GLY A 13 -32.11 16.98 29.86
C GLY A 13 -30.64 16.67 29.57
N LEU A 14 -29.97 15.87 30.41
CA LEU A 14 -28.61 15.40 30.18
C LEU A 14 -28.58 14.27 29.16
N ASP A 15 -29.53 13.34 29.24
CA ASP A 15 -29.67 12.21 28.32
C ASP A 15 -30.01 12.68 26.90
N ASP A 16 -30.93 13.65 26.76
CA ASP A 16 -31.27 14.28 25.47
C ASP A 16 -30.07 15.01 24.86
N ALA A 17 -29.25 15.65 25.70
CA ALA A 17 -28.02 16.31 25.24
C ALA A 17 -26.95 15.30 24.80
N ILE A 18 -26.83 14.17 25.50
CA ILE A 18 -25.92 13.07 25.15
C ILE A 18 -26.36 12.39 23.85
N GLU A 19 -27.67 12.17 23.65
CA GLU A 19 -28.23 11.59 22.44
C GLU A 19 -28.06 12.53 21.24
N SER A 20 -28.32 13.82 21.42
CA SER A 20 -28.04 14.86 20.41
C SER A 20 -26.56 14.93 20.03
N LEU A 21 -25.65 14.79 20.99
CA LEU A 21 -24.21 14.73 20.73
C LEU A 21 -23.83 13.44 20.00
N ARG A 22 -24.41 12.30 20.37
CA ARG A 22 -24.16 11.00 19.72
C ARG A 22 -24.62 10.99 18.27
N ASP A 23 -25.80 11.55 17.98
CA ASP A 23 -26.32 11.69 16.62
C ASP A 23 -25.43 12.59 15.76
N ARG A 24 -24.98 13.72 16.32
CA ARG A 24 -24.08 14.64 15.61
C ARG A 24 -22.71 14.03 15.37
N VAL A 25 -22.21 13.20 16.29
CA VAL A 25 -20.97 12.43 16.11
C VAL A 25 -21.15 11.34 15.05
N GLY A 26 -22.28 10.63 15.04
CA GLY A 26 -22.59 9.60 14.03
C GLY A 26 -22.66 10.18 12.62
N VAL A 27 -23.33 11.33 12.45
CA VAL A 27 -23.38 12.05 11.16
C VAL A 27 -21.98 12.53 10.74
N LEU A 28 -21.13 12.90 11.68
CA LEU A 28 -19.74 13.27 11.39
C LEU A 28 -18.94 12.05 10.95
N ASP A 29 -19.08 10.91 11.63
CA ASP A 29 -18.42 9.65 11.27
C ASP A 29 -18.84 9.17 9.86
N ASP A 30 -20.14 9.21 9.54
CA ASP A 30 -20.66 8.85 8.21
C ASP A 30 -20.14 9.79 7.10
N ALA A 31 -20.01 11.09 7.38
CA ALA A 31 -19.46 12.06 6.43
C ALA A 31 -17.94 11.93 6.25
N ILE A 32 -17.27 11.38 7.26
CA ILE A 32 -15.82 11.22 7.32
C ILE A 32 -15.38 9.88 6.73
N GLU A 33 -16.20 8.84 6.79
CA GLU A 33 -15.88 7.49 6.33
C GLU A 33 -15.42 7.44 4.85
N PRO A 34 -16.00 8.21 3.90
CA PRO A 34 -15.51 8.29 2.53
C PRO A 34 -14.12 8.94 2.39
N LEU A 35 -13.71 9.75 3.38
CA LEU A 35 -12.40 10.41 3.43
C LEU A 35 -11.34 9.54 4.10
N ARG A 36 -11.75 8.51 4.85
CA ARG A 36 -10.89 7.53 5.50
C ARG A 36 -10.40 6.55 4.44
N ARG A 37 -9.07 6.51 4.22
CA ARG A 37 -8.48 5.50 3.33
C ARG A 37 -8.00 4.31 4.14
N SER A 38 -8.83 3.27 4.22
CA SER A 38 -8.52 2.01 4.91
C SER A 38 -7.18 1.39 4.49
N ALA A 39 -6.78 1.61 3.23
CA ALA A 39 -5.47 1.20 2.69
C ALA A 39 -4.25 1.75 3.46
N TYR A 40 -4.39 2.80 4.29
CA TYR A 40 -3.28 3.48 4.98
C TYR A 40 -3.53 3.69 6.49
N THR A 41 -4.51 3.00 7.07
CA THR A 41 -4.88 3.06 8.49
C THR A 41 -4.93 1.64 9.09
N GLY A 42 -4.91 1.48 10.42
CA GLY A 42 -4.87 0.15 11.05
C GLY A 42 -3.49 -0.52 10.94
N GLU A 43 -3.44 -1.83 10.63
CA GLU A 43 -2.19 -2.58 10.44
C GLU A 43 -1.28 -2.03 9.33
N ASN A 44 -1.83 -1.34 8.32
CA ASN A 44 -1.06 -0.75 7.22
C ASN A 44 -0.47 0.65 7.56
N ARG A 45 -0.53 1.07 8.83
CA ARG A 45 -0.06 2.38 9.27
C ARG A 45 1.46 2.40 9.42
N CYS A 46 2.12 3.25 8.62
CA CYS A 46 3.53 3.59 8.83
C CYS A 46 3.70 4.37 10.17
N ILE A 47 4.16 3.68 11.22
CA ILE A 47 4.45 4.28 12.54
C ILE A 47 5.49 5.41 12.43
N PRO A 48 6.62 5.25 11.71
CA PRO A 48 7.60 6.33 11.53
C PRO A 48 6.98 7.58 10.86
N CYS A 49 6.15 7.38 9.84
CA CYS A 49 5.50 8.46 9.10
C CYS A 49 4.48 9.20 9.99
N THR A 50 3.77 8.48 10.85
CA THR A 50 2.83 9.07 11.83
C THR A 50 3.58 9.94 12.84
N ALA A 51 4.73 9.46 13.34
CA ALA A 51 5.56 10.22 14.28
C ALA A 51 6.09 11.52 13.65
N LEU A 52 6.65 11.45 12.43
CA LEU A 52 7.13 12.63 11.71
C LEU A 52 6.03 13.66 11.46
N ASN A 53 4.87 13.22 10.96
CA ASN A 53 3.73 14.11 10.72
C ASN A 53 3.22 14.76 12.01
N SER A 54 3.21 14.02 13.12
CA SER A 54 2.85 14.56 14.44
C SER A 54 3.83 15.64 14.90
N VAL A 55 5.14 15.43 14.73
CA VAL A 55 6.16 16.43 15.04
C VAL A 55 5.97 17.70 14.20
N LEU A 56 5.72 17.57 12.89
CA LEU A 56 5.46 18.72 12.02
C LEU A 56 4.22 19.52 12.46
N VAL A 57 3.13 18.83 12.82
CA VAL A 57 1.92 19.48 13.34
C VAL A 57 2.22 20.20 14.65
N LEU A 58 2.96 19.58 15.58
CA LEU A 58 3.33 20.21 16.85
C LEU A 58 4.19 21.46 16.64
N VAL A 59 5.15 21.43 15.71
CA VAL A 59 5.96 22.60 15.36
C VAL A 59 5.08 23.72 14.79
N ALA A 60 4.16 23.40 13.89
CA ALA A 60 3.23 24.38 13.31
C ALA A 60 2.29 24.98 14.35
N VAL A 61 1.74 24.15 15.26
CA VAL A 61 0.91 24.60 16.38
C VAL A 61 1.70 25.52 17.31
N ALA A 62 2.94 25.17 17.66
CA ALA A 62 3.79 25.99 18.52
C ALA A 62 4.13 27.33 17.86
N ALA A 63 4.42 27.35 16.56
CA ALA A 63 4.68 28.58 15.81
C ALA A 63 3.44 29.49 15.75
N ALA A 64 2.27 28.93 15.41
CA ALA A 64 1.01 29.66 15.32
C ALA A 64 0.54 30.19 16.68
N SER A 65 0.69 29.39 17.75
CA SER A 65 0.28 29.76 19.11
C SER A 65 1.07 30.92 19.69
N ARG A 66 2.27 31.23 19.17
CA ARG A 66 3.02 32.44 19.56
C ARG A 66 2.34 33.72 19.12
N ARG A 67 1.47 33.65 18.10
CA ARG A 67 0.80 34.82 17.51
C ARG A 67 -0.67 34.86 17.87
N ASP A 68 -1.36 33.73 17.75
CA ASP A 68 -2.76 33.57 18.17
C ASP A 68 -3.00 32.13 18.64
N ARG A 69 -3.42 31.99 19.89
CA ARG A 69 -3.71 30.70 20.52
C ARG A 69 -4.87 29.97 19.84
N ARG A 70 -5.86 30.70 19.28
CA ARG A 70 -6.99 30.11 18.54
C ARG A 70 -6.52 29.49 17.23
N LEU A 71 -5.60 30.16 16.54
CA LEU A 71 -5.01 29.66 15.29
C LEU A 71 -4.25 28.34 15.53
N GLY A 72 -3.50 28.25 16.63
CA GLY A 72 -2.84 27.01 17.04
C GLY A 72 -3.80 25.84 17.28
N VAL A 73 -4.95 26.10 17.93
CA VAL A 73 -5.99 25.07 18.15
C VAL A 73 -6.58 24.59 16.82
N VAL A 74 -6.88 25.49 15.89
CA VAL A 74 -7.43 25.14 14.57
C VAL A 74 -6.42 24.29 13.78
N ILE A 75 -5.15 24.69 13.74
CA ILE A 75 -4.09 23.95 13.05
C ILE A 75 -3.89 22.57 13.68
N GLY A 76 -3.91 22.48 15.02
CA GLY A 76 -3.78 21.22 15.74
C GLY A 76 -4.94 20.27 15.45
N ALA A 77 -6.18 20.78 15.46
CA ALA A 77 -7.37 20.00 15.13
C ALA A 77 -7.35 19.47 13.69
N ILE A 78 -7.01 20.33 12.72
CA ILE A 78 -6.92 19.94 11.30
C ILE A 78 -5.78 18.93 11.08
N GLY A 79 -4.63 19.15 11.70
CA GLY A 79 -3.47 18.26 11.62
C GLY A 79 -3.76 16.89 12.22
N ALA A 80 -4.33 16.86 13.43
CA ALA A 80 -4.73 15.63 14.10
C ALA A 80 -5.79 14.86 13.29
N LEU A 81 -6.80 15.56 12.78
CA LEU A 81 -7.85 14.98 11.94
C LEU A 81 -7.25 14.41 10.64
N SER A 82 -6.32 15.11 10.00
CA SER A 82 -5.66 14.63 8.78
C SER A 82 -4.82 13.36 9.03
N ILE A 83 -4.08 13.30 10.15
CA ILE A 83 -3.32 12.12 10.57
C ILE A 83 -4.26 10.95 10.89
N TRP A 84 -5.41 11.23 11.52
CA TRP A 84 -6.39 10.20 11.86
C TRP A 84 -7.07 9.62 10.62
N LEU A 85 -7.45 10.46 9.65
CA LEU A 85 -8.18 10.04 8.44
C LEU A 85 -7.32 9.44 7.34
N ARG A 86 -6.09 9.93 7.17
CA ARG A 86 -5.26 9.60 6.00
C ARG A 86 -3.93 8.98 6.34
N GLY A 87 -3.50 9.01 7.60
CA GLY A 87 -2.16 8.57 8.00
C GLY A 87 -1.02 9.54 7.61
N TYR A 88 -1.33 10.64 6.90
CA TYR A 88 -0.36 11.66 6.50
C TYR A 88 -0.98 13.06 6.41
N VAL A 89 -0.17 14.09 6.69
CA VAL A 89 -0.51 15.51 6.50
C VAL A 89 -0.04 16.02 5.13
N VAL A 90 0.98 15.39 4.54
CA VAL A 90 1.56 15.77 3.24
C VAL A 90 1.42 14.62 2.24
N PRO A 91 0.62 14.74 1.18
CA PRO A 91 0.64 13.80 0.06
C PRO A 91 1.90 14.04 -0.80
N GLY A 92 2.60 12.96 -1.17
CA GLY A 92 3.76 13.03 -2.07
C GLY A 92 5.08 12.49 -1.51
N THR A 93 5.04 11.61 -0.51
CA THR A 93 6.22 10.93 0.06
C THR A 93 7.24 10.42 -0.98
N PRO A 94 6.89 9.84 -2.14
CA PRO A 94 7.91 9.43 -3.12
C PRO A 94 8.82 10.56 -3.61
N ARG A 95 8.34 11.82 -3.61
CA ARG A 95 9.09 12.97 -4.15
C ARG A 95 9.93 13.72 -3.11
N PHE A 96 9.56 13.63 -1.83
CA PHE A 96 10.21 14.38 -0.75
C PHE A 96 10.88 13.49 0.30
N ALA A 97 10.42 12.24 0.48
CA ALA A 97 10.98 11.32 1.47
C ALA A 97 12.48 11.05 1.29
N PRO A 98 13.03 10.90 0.07
CA PRO A 98 14.47 10.67 -0.08
C PRO A 98 15.32 11.80 0.52
N ARG A 99 14.96 13.06 0.23
CA ARG A 99 15.67 14.25 0.71
C ARG A 99 15.54 14.48 2.23
N LEU A 100 14.46 13.97 2.83
CA LEU A 100 14.23 14.01 4.28
C LEU A 100 14.84 12.82 5.02
N ALA A 101 15.05 11.69 4.32
CA ALA A 101 15.66 10.47 4.83
C ALA A 101 17.20 10.55 4.80
N GLU A 102 17.79 11.19 3.79
CA GLU A 102 19.25 11.39 3.63
C GLU A 102 19.99 11.84 4.91
N PRO A 103 19.45 12.75 5.75
CA PRO A 103 20.14 13.20 6.96
C PRO A 103 19.93 12.30 8.18
N LEU A 104 19.03 11.31 8.11
CA LEU A 104 18.65 10.50 9.27
C LEU A 104 19.55 9.25 9.36
N PRO A 105 20.11 8.94 10.54
CA PRO A 105 20.94 7.75 10.76
C PRO A 105 20.08 6.49 10.95
N VAL A 106 19.06 6.31 10.10
CA VAL A 106 18.17 5.14 10.11
C VAL A 106 18.08 4.64 8.69
N GLU A 107 18.52 3.40 8.49
CA GLU A 107 18.22 2.66 7.27
C GLU A 107 16.73 2.34 7.28
N PHE A 108 16.00 2.86 6.30
CA PHE A 108 14.67 2.37 6.01
C PHE A 108 14.83 0.99 5.37
N GLY A 109 15.03 -0.02 6.22
CA GLY A 109 15.10 -1.40 5.79
C GLY A 109 13.80 -1.76 5.09
N HIS A 110 13.87 -2.00 3.78
CA HIS A 110 12.99 -2.99 3.17
C HIS A 110 13.28 -4.26 3.97
N GLY A 111 12.30 -4.75 4.73
CA GLY A 111 12.47 -5.97 5.54
C GLY A 111 13.10 -7.07 4.68
N PRO A 112 13.84 -8.01 5.28
CA PRO A 112 14.52 -9.06 4.51
C PRO A 112 13.50 -9.66 3.55
N ALA A 113 13.77 -9.51 2.25
CA ALA A 113 12.95 -10.12 1.22
C ALA A 113 12.82 -11.60 1.61
N ALA A 114 11.59 -12.04 1.85
CA ALA A 114 11.34 -13.45 1.98
C ALA A 114 11.73 -14.07 0.64
N GLY A 115 12.84 -14.82 0.66
CA GLY A 115 13.47 -15.41 -0.51
C GLY A 115 14.48 -14.48 -1.17
N ASP A 116 15.69 -14.99 -1.39
CA ASP A 116 16.55 -14.52 -2.47
C ASP A 116 15.68 -14.48 -3.74
N SER A 117 15.14 -13.29 -4.04
CA SER A 117 14.59 -13.03 -5.35
C SER A 117 15.80 -13.08 -6.26
N ASP A 118 15.91 -14.18 -7.00
CA ASP A 118 16.91 -14.44 -8.02
C ASP A 118 16.70 -13.43 -9.16
N SER A 119 16.92 -12.16 -8.86
CA SER A 119 16.75 -11.07 -9.79
C SER A 119 17.83 -11.27 -10.84
N ILE A 120 17.40 -11.41 -12.09
CA ILE A 120 18.25 -11.55 -13.27
C ILE A 120 19.33 -10.44 -13.33
N ALA A 121 19.07 -9.28 -12.70
CA ALA A 121 19.97 -8.14 -12.68
C ALA A 121 21.11 -8.20 -11.64
N LEU A 122 21.07 -9.08 -10.63
CA LEU A 122 22.04 -9.08 -9.53
C LEU A 122 22.73 -10.43 -9.26
N THR A 123 22.60 -11.41 -10.16
CA THR A 123 23.47 -12.59 -10.16
C THR A 123 24.70 -12.35 -11.04
N PRO A 124 25.84 -11.87 -10.49
CA PRO A 124 27.08 -11.68 -11.26
C PRO A 124 27.64 -12.98 -11.86
N ASP A 125 27.08 -14.15 -11.52
CA ASP A 125 27.55 -15.47 -11.97
C ASP A 125 26.83 -16.02 -13.22
N ARG A 126 25.78 -15.35 -13.73
CA ARG A 126 25.10 -15.80 -14.98
C ARG A 126 25.62 -15.15 -16.27
N GLY A 127 26.48 -14.13 -16.18
CA GLY A 127 27.20 -13.57 -17.33
C GLY A 127 26.31 -13.01 -18.47
N ILE A 128 25.04 -12.70 -18.20
CA ILE A 128 24.15 -12.13 -19.21
C ILE A 128 24.40 -10.63 -19.29
N ASP A 129 24.94 -10.20 -20.42
CA ASP A 129 25.17 -8.79 -20.71
C ASP A 129 23.84 -8.04 -20.87
N PRO A 130 23.58 -6.97 -20.09
CA PRO A 130 22.31 -6.23 -20.15
C PRO A 130 22.03 -5.63 -21.52
N GLU A 131 23.06 -5.19 -22.24
CA GLU A 131 22.92 -4.63 -23.58
C GLU A 131 22.44 -5.70 -24.55
N THR A 132 23.00 -6.92 -24.47
CA THR A 132 22.56 -8.08 -25.25
C THR A 132 21.08 -8.42 -25.00
N VAL A 133 20.60 -8.37 -23.76
CA VAL A 133 19.17 -8.58 -23.44
C VAL A 133 18.32 -7.49 -24.08
N PHE A 134 18.75 -6.24 -23.97
CA PHE A 134 18.04 -5.11 -24.52
C PHE A 134 17.92 -5.19 -26.05
N GLU A 135 19.03 -5.46 -26.75
CA GLU A 135 19.05 -5.66 -28.20
C GLU A 135 18.15 -6.82 -28.61
N THR A 136 18.17 -7.93 -27.86
CA THR A 136 17.30 -9.09 -28.11
C THR A 136 15.82 -8.74 -27.99
N LEU A 137 15.42 -7.97 -26.98
CA LEU A 137 14.02 -7.58 -26.76
C LEU A 137 13.53 -6.59 -27.83
N LEU A 138 14.41 -5.69 -28.30
CA LEU A 138 14.13 -4.80 -29.43
C LEU A 138 13.98 -5.58 -30.73
N GLU A 139 14.92 -6.48 -31.04
CA GLU A 139 14.90 -7.30 -32.25
C GLU A 139 13.67 -8.24 -32.27
N ALA A 140 13.30 -8.80 -31.12
CA ALA A 140 12.10 -9.61 -30.96
C ALA A 140 10.79 -8.81 -31.05
N GLY A 141 10.85 -7.47 -31.11
CA GLY A 141 9.66 -6.62 -31.18
C GLY A 141 8.82 -6.62 -29.91
N VAL A 142 9.42 -6.96 -28.76
CA VAL A 142 8.75 -6.94 -27.45
C VAL A 142 8.65 -5.50 -26.93
N VAL A 143 9.73 -4.74 -27.09
CA VAL A 143 9.83 -3.34 -26.68
C VAL A 143 10.12 -2.44 -27.88
N VAL A 144 9.65 -1.19 -27.82
CA VAL A 144 9.91 -0.14 -28.81
C VAL A 144 10.30 1.16 -28.11
N ALA A 145 11.06 2.00 -28.80
CA ALA A 145 11.43 3.32 -28.30
C ALA A 145 10.27 4.33 -28.49
N ASP A 146 9.86 4.97 -27.39
CA ASP A 146 8.94 6.11 -27.35
C ASP A 146 9.67 7.31 -26.74
N GLY A 147 10.32 8.11 -27.60
CA GLY A 147 11.16 9.23 -27.18
C GLY A 147 12.38 8.77 -26.39
N ASP A 148 12.48 9.19 -25.12
CA ASP A 148 13.52 8.80 -24.17
C ASP A 148 13.13 7.58 -23.31
N ARG A 149 12.02 6.91 -23.65
CA ARG A 149 11.50 5.76 -22.91
C ARG A 149 11.43 4.52 -23.80
N LEU A 150 11.36 3.38 -23.12
CA LEU A 150 11.02 2.10 -23.72
C LEU A 150 9.63 1.70 -23.26
N VAL A 151 8.80 1.30 -24.21
CA VAL A 151 7.45 0.80 -23.97
C VAL A 151 7.30 -0.57 -24.62
N LEU A 152 6.33 -1.35 -24.17
CA LEU A 152 5.98 -2.59 -24.88
C LEU A 152 5.39 -2.23 -26.25
N ALA A 153 5.72 -3.02 -27.27
CA ALA A 153 5.05 -2.91 -28.55
C ALA A 153 3.55 -3.20 -28.37
N ASP A 154 2.67 -2.40 -28.98
CA ASP A 154 1.21 -2.52 -28.78
C ASP A 154 0.71 -3.96 -29.03
N GLY A 155 1.17 -4.59 -30.11
CA GLY A 155 0.79 -5.97 -30.43
C GLY A 155 1.27 -7.00 -29.40
N PHE A 156 2.43 -6.78 -28.78
CA PHE A 156 2.92 -7.62 -27.68
C PHE A 156 2.11 -7.36 -26.41
N TYR A 157 1.80 -6.10 -26.12
CA TYR A 157 1.01 -5.70 -24.96
C TYR A 157 -0.39 -6.34 -24.99
N ASP A 158 -1.07 -6.26 -26.13
CA ASP A 158 -2.39 -6.87 -26.31
C ASP A 158 -2.33 -8.39 -26.18
N ALA A 159 -1.37 -9.04 -26.85
CA ALA A 159 -1.17 -10.49 -26.74
C ALA A 159 -0.85 -10.93 -25.30
N TRP A 160 -0.07 -10.13 -24.57
CA TRP A 160 0.22 -10.38 -23.17
C TRP A 160 -1.02 -10.23 -22.28
N LEU A 161 -1.85 -9.21 -22.50
CA LEU A 161 -3.11 -9.05 -21.77
C LEU A 161 -4.08 -10.21 -22.02
N ASP A 162 -4.21 -10.64 -23.28
CA ASP A 162 -5.02 -11.80 -23.65
C ASP A 162 -4.51 -13.07 -22.97
N ARG A 163 -3.19 -13.31 -23.01
CA ARG A 163 -2.54 -14.43 -22.34
C ARG A 163 -2.81 -14.43 -20.83
N MET A 164 -2.71 -13.27 -20.18
CA MET A 164 -3.00 -13.12 -18.76
C MET A 164 -4.49 -13.36 -18.45
N ALA A 165 -5.40 -13.00 -19.36
CA ALA A 165 -6.82 -13.29 -19.22
C ALA A 165 -7.11 -14.80 -19.34
N GLU A 166 -6.47 -15.50 -20.27
CA GLU A 166 -6.55 -16.95 -20.40
C GLU A 166 -6.06 -17.65 -19.12
N LEU A 167 -4.89 -17.24 -18.60
CA LEU A 167 -4.31 -17.81 -17.38
C LEU A 167 -5.23 -17.61 -16.16
N ARG A 168 -5.88 -16.45 -16.05
CA ARG A 168 -6.86 -16.20 -14.97
C ARG A 168 -8.05 -17.15 -15.02
N ALA A 169 -8.44 -17.59 -16.22
CA ALA A 169 -9.56 -18.50 -16.43
C ALA A 169 -9.22 -19.97 -16.14
N LEU A 170 -7.93 -20.32 -16.01
CA LEU A 170 -7.51 -21.68 -15.69
C LEU A 170 -7.95 -22.13 -14.30
N SER A 171 -8.21 -23.42 -14.16
CA SER A 171 -8.39 -24.02 -12.83
C SER A 171 -7.09 -23.94 -12.02
N GLY A 172 -7.18 -24.02 -10.69
CA GLY A 172 -6.01 -24.03 -9.82
C GLY A 172 -4.96 -25.07 -10.24
N PRO A 173 -5.33 -26.35 -10.45
CA PRO A 173 -4.37 -27.38 -10.88
C PRO A 173 -3.73 -27.11 -12.25
N GLU A 174 -4.50 -26.62 -13.22
CA GLU A 174 -3.96 -26.28 -14.55
C GLU A 174 -3.01 -25.09 -14.48
N LEU A 175 -3.34 -24.08 -13.68
CA LEU A 175 -2.46 -22.94 -13.44
C LEU A 175 -1.17 -23.41 -12.76
N ALA A 176 -1.26 -24.24 -11.71
CA ALA A 176 -0.09 -24.77 -11.01
C ALA A 176 0.83 -25.58 -11.94
N ALA A 177 0.26 -26.42 -12.81
CA ALA A 177 1.03 -27.17 -13.80
C ALA A 177 1.72 -26.25 -14.82
N ARG A 178 1.04 -25.19 -15.27
CA ARG A 178 1.65 -24.19 -16.18
C ARG A 178 2.76 -23.40 -15.51
N THR A 179 2.54 -22.92 -14.29
CA THR A 179 3.56 -22.20 -13.51
C THR A 179 4.79 -23.08 -13.27
N ALA A 180 4.59 -24.35 -12.92
CA ALA A 180 5.70 -25.30 -12.76
C ALA A 180 6.47 -25.52 -14.06
N ALA A 181 5.78 -25.64 -15.21
CA ALA A 181 6.41 -25.83 -16.51
C ALA A 181 7.20 -24.60 -17.01
N ALA A 182 6.86 -23.40 -16.54
CA ALA A 182 7.58 -22.17 -16.85
C ALA A 182 8.78 -21.91 -15.93
N SER A 183 8.89 -22.65 -14.82
CA SER A 183 10.02 -22.56 -13.89
C SER A 183 11.32 -23.01 -14.55
N PHE A 184 12.43 -22.34 -14.19
CA PHE A 184 13.78 -22.75 -14.58
C PHE A 184 14.29 -23.97 -13.82
N SER A 185 13.62 -24.35 -12.73
CA SER A 185 13.93 -25.50 -11.89
C SER A 185 12.91 -26.61 -12.10
N ASP A 186 13.34 -27.87 -11.96
CA ASP A 186 12.45 -29.04 -11.98
C ASP A 186 11.59 -29.04 -10.71
N VAL A 187 10.36 -28.55 -10.83
CA VAL A 187 9.42 -28.36 -9.71
C VAL A 187 8.06 -28.97 -10.04
N GLU A 188 7.37 -29.46 -9.02
CA GLU A 188 6.01 -29.98 -9.13
C GLU A 188 4.99 -28.95 -8.64
N GLY A 189 4.04 -28.58 -9.50
CA GLY A 189 3.00 -27.61 -9.20
C GLY A 189 1.73 -28.24 -8.63
N SER A 190 1.27 -27.77 -7.47
CA SER A 190 -0.02 -28.17 -6.90
C SER A 190 -0.84 -26.99 -6.42
N ALA A 191 -2.17 -27.08 -6.50
CA ALA A 191 -3.07 -26.02 -6.09
C ALA A 191 -3.72 -26.31 -4.73
N HIS A 192 -3.71 -25.32 -3.84
CA HIS A 192 -4.29 -25.41 -2.50
C HIS A 192 -5.18 -24.19 -2.26
N GLY A 193 -6.48 -24.33 -2.52
CA GLY A 193 -7.41 -23.20 -2.47
C GLY A 193 -7.05 -22.14 -3.51
N ASP A 194 -6.70 -20.93 -3.05
CA ASP A 194 -6.32 -19.80 -3.91
C ASP A 194 -4.78 -19.62 -4.05
N ARG A 195 -4.02 -20.63 -3.62
CA ARG A 195 -2.55 -20.64 -3.68
C ARG A 195 -2.02 -21.77 -4.54
N VAL A 196 -0.85 -21.55 -5.10
CA VAL A 196 -0.07 -22.53 -5.85
C VAL A 196 1.20 -22.84 -5.05
N LEU A 197 1.49 -24.12 -4.86
CA LEU A 197 2.76 -24.61 -4.32
C LEU A 197 3.60 -25.14 -5.48
N LEU A 198 4.82 -24.62 -5.62
CA LEU A 198 5.86 -25.23 -6.44
C LEU A 198 6.80 -25.98 -5.49
N ALA A 199 6.78 -27.30 -5.55
CA ALA A 199 7.60 -28.16 -4.70
C ALA A 199 8.87 -28.56 -5.45
N GLY A 200 10.04 -28.43 -4.82
CA GLY A 200 11.34 -28.72 -5.42
C GLY A 200 12.45 -28.75 -4.37
N ASP A 201 13.68 -28.37 -4.74
CA ASP A 201 14.78 -28.22 -3.77
C ASP A 201 14.46 -27.18 -2.68
N SER A 202 13.61 -26.21 -3.01
CA SER A 202 13.01 -25.27 -2.06
C SER A 202 11.56 -25.01 -2.46
N ASP A 203 10.65 -25.26 -1.55
CA ASP A 203 9.22 -25.07 -1.77
C ASP A 203 8.87 -23.58 -1.84
N ALA A 204 8.08 -23.18 -2.85
CA ALA A 204 7.59 -21.83 -3.02
C ALA A 204 6.05 -21.79 -3.00
N TRP A 205 5.49 -20.97 -2.11
CA TRP A 205 4.06 -20.69 -2.04
C TRP A 205 3.76 -19.39 -2.76
N LEU A 206 2.96 -19.48 -3.82
CA LEU A 206 2.54 -18.36 -4.65
C LEU A 206 1.06 -18.06 -4.44
N ASP A 207 0.73 -16.79 -4.25
CA ASP A 207 -0.65 -16.35 -4.43
C ASP A 207 -1.04 -16.47 -5.91
N ARG A 208 -2.33 -16.66 -6.21
CA ARG A 208 -2.83 -16.86 -7.58
C ARG A 208 -2.33 -15.79 -8.57
N ALA A 209 -2.28 -14.53 -8.15
CA ALA A 209 -1.81 -13.43 -9.01
C ALA A 209 -0.34 -13.58 -9.41
N VAL A 210 0.50 -14.08 -8.48
CA VAL A 210 1.92 -14.35 -8.75
C VAL A 210 2.03 -15.58 -9.66
N ALA A 211 1.30 -16.67 -9.37
CA ALA A 211 1.30 -17.86 -10.21
C ALA A 211 0.89 -17.58 -11.66
N ILE A 212 0.00 -16.61 -11.91
CA ILE A 212 -0.37 -16.15 -13.26
C ILE A 212 0.78 -15.39 -13.94
N ALA A 213 1.52 -14.58 -13.19
CA ALA A 213 2.67 -13.84 -13.74
C ALA A 213 3.85 -14.77 -14.09
N GLU A 214 3.95 -15.90 -13.39
CA GLU A 214 5.01 -16.90 -13.52
C GLU A 214 4.66 -18.07 -14.48
N ALA A 215 3.55 -18.03 -15.23
CA ALA A 215 3.01 -19.15 -16.05
C ALA A 215 2.85 -18.85 -17.55
#